data_AF-A0A7S2LGV0-F1
#
_entry.id   AF-A0A7S2LGV0-F1
#
_cell.length_a   1.000
_cell.length_b   1.000
_cell.length_c   1.000
_cell.angle_alpha   90.00
_cell.angle_beta   90.00
_cell.angle_gamma   90.00
#
_symmetry.space_group_name_H-M   'P 1'
#
loop_
_entity.id
_entity.type
_entity.pdbx_description
1 polymer ?
#
loop_
_entity_poly.entity_id
_entity_poly.type
_entity_poly.pdbx_seq_one_letter_code
_entity_poly.pdbx_strand_id
1 'polypeptide(L)'
;QCYAKNDTYGTCKAACDLGMDMGDEDDWNPWSCRALGPRSKAPAEWISKKCAHGMENCAQAQCCGETGMQCYLDNQYYGQCKASCTPTQWAKCTPAGPRTPKTASTIRSSKRVVGPWVEGRCAKAWANCADSRCCAEVGAVCYSKDSEYAACRTACNSSALDPEDNKTWECEALGPRSWGLATKGYPSLYCVSLYMPEHYEGPLLRSVLKRNAGIFQC
;
A
#
# COMPACT_ATOMS: atom_id res chain seq x y z
N GLN A 1 8.83 2.41 -12.47
CA GLN A 1 8.35 1.97 -13.80
C GLN A 1 6.93 2.44 -13.93
N CYS A 2 6.51 2.86 -15.11
CA CYS A 2 5.12 3.17 -15.36
C CYS A 2 4.49 2.02 -16.15
N TYR A 3 3.24 1.71 -15.86
CA TYR A 3 2.52 0.61 -16.46
C TYR A 3 1.16 1.12 -16.93
N ALA A 4 0.73 0.65 -18.10
CA ALA A 4 -0.58 0.97 -18.64
C ALA A 4 -1.64 0.08 -17.98
N LYS A 5 -2.74 0.70 -17.54
CA LYS A 5 -3.97 -0.04 -17.23
C LYS A 5 -4.65 -0.43 -18.54
N ASN A 6 -4.90 0.58 -19.37
CA ASN A 6 -5.49 0.52 -20.71
C ASN A 6 -4.75 1.50 -21.63
N ASP A 7 -5.27 1.75 -22.84
CA ASP A 7 -4.61 2.65 -23.80
C ASP A 7 -4.66 4.13 -23.42
N THR A 8 -5.58 4.54 -22.54
CA THR A 8 -5.80 5.94 -22.15
C THR A 8 -5.22 6.29 -20.78
N TYR A 9 -4.96 5.30 -19.93
CA TYR A 9 -4.54 5.49 -18.54
C TYR A 9 -3.40 4.56 -18.15
N GLY A 10 -2.39 5.14 -17.51
CA GLY A 10 -1.28 4.41 -16.92
C GLY A 10 -0.70 5.18 -15.74
N THR A 11 -0.11 4.45 -14.80
CA THR A 11 0.48 5.06 -13.61
C THR A 11 1.77 4.37 -13.22
N CYS A 12 2.57 5.07 -12.41
CA CYS A 12 3.90 4.63 -12.01
C CYS A 12 3.84 3.84 -10.71
N LYS A 13 4.06 2.51 -10.81
CA LYS A 13 4.05 1.56 -9.70
C LYS A 13 5.41 0.88 -9.55
N ALA A 14 5.69 0.33 -8.37
CA ALA A 14 6.91 -0.45 -8.14
C ALA A 14 6.90 -1.75 -8.95
N ALA A 15 5.74 -2.39 -8.99
CA ALA A 15 5.43 -3.60 -9.72
C ALA A 15 4.00 -3.48 -10.28
N CYS A 16 3.71 -4.23 -11.34
CA CYS A 16 2.37 -4.41 -11.85
C CYS A 16 2.16 -5.91 -11.95
N ASP A 17 1.21 -6.41 -11.17
CA ASP A 17 0.82 -7.80 -11.20
C ASP A 17 -0.26 -7.94 -12.27
N LEU A 18 -0.11 -8.92 -13.18
CA LEU A 18 -1.08 -9.14 -14.24
C LEU A 18 -2.43 -9.50 -13.64
N GLY A 19 -3.49 -8.86 -14.14
CA GLY A 19 -4.84 -9.02 -13.63
C GLY A 19 -5.33 -7.78 -12.88
N MET A 20 -6.26 -7.99 -11.96
CA MET A 20 -6.93 -6.92 -11.22
C MET A 20 -6.07 -6.36 -10.09
N ASP A 21 -5.96 -5.03 -10.03
CA ASP A 21 -5.28 -4.34 -8.93
C ASP A 21 -6.33 -3.84 -7.92
N MET A 22 -6.31 -4.38 -6.71
CA MET A 22 -7.26 -4.03 -5.65
C MET A 22 -7.12 -2.57 -5.15
N GLY A 23 -6.01 -1.90 -5.46
CA GLY A 23 -5.77 -0.51 -5.08
C GLY A 23 -6.19 0.49 -6.15
N ASP A 24 -6.82 0.01 -7.22
CA ASP A 24 -7.44 0.88 -8.21
C ASP A 24 -8.73 1.48 -7.63
N GLU A 25 -8.79 2.80 -7.55
CA GLU A 25 -9.94 3.50 -6.95
C GLU A 25 -11.18 3.46 -7.85
N ASP A 26 -10.97 3.45 -9.17
CA ASP A 26 -12.04 3.71 -10.14
C ASP A 26 -12.77 2.42 -10.55
N ASP A 27 -12.03 1.33 -10.80
CA ASP A 27 -12.63 0.08 -11.27
C ASP A 27 -11.78 -1.18 -11.01
N TRP A 28 -12.39 -2.33 -11.28
CA TRP A 28 -11.85 -3.68 -11.10
C TRP A 28 -11.15 -4.25 -12.36
N ASN A 29 -11.14 -3.51 -13.47
CA ASN A 29 -10.72 -4.05 -14.76
C ASN A 29 -9.25 -4.45 -14.72
N PRO A 30 -8.89 -5.57 -15.36
CA PRO A 30 -7.52 -6.08 -15.33
C PRO A 30 -6.56 -5.08 -16.00
N TRP A 31 -5.40 -4.91 -15.38
CA TRP A 31 -4.33 -4.09 -15.90
C TRP A 31 -3.59 -4.82 -17.00
N SER A 32 -3.36 -4.16 -18.14
CA SER A 32 -2.50 -4.70 -19.19
C SER A 32 -1.04 -4.88 -18.73
N CYS A 33 -0.62 -4.11 -17.72
CA CYS A 33 0.75 -4.05 -17.22
C CYS A 33 1.82 -3.78 -18.30
N ARG A 34 1.44 -3.23 -19.46
CA ARG A 34 2.38 -2.84 -20.51
C ARG A 34 3.31 -1.75 -19.97
N ALA A 35 4.62 -1.98 -20.04
CA ALA A 35 5.61 -1.01 -19.57
C ALA A 35 5.56 0.27 -20.40
N LEU A 36 5.31 1.40 -19.72
CA LEU A 36 5.36 2.74 -20.27
C LEU A 36 6.73 3.36 -19.96
N GLY A 37 7.62 3.35 -20.95
CA GLY A 37 8.96 3.94 -20.87
C GLY A 37 9.94 3.17 -19.98
N PRO A 38 11.17 3.69 -19.82
CA PRO A 38 12.23 3.03 -19.03
C PRO A 38 11.98 3.12 -17.52
N ARG A 39 12.59 2.21 -16.76
CA ARG A 39 12.57 2.28 -15.29
C ARG A 39 13.30 3.53 -14.82
N SER A 40 12.69 4.26 -13.90
CA SER A 40 13.33 5.36 -13.16
C SER A 40 14.59 4.84 -12.48
N LYS A 41 15.73 5.49 -12.75
CA LYS A 41 17.01 5.18 -12.10
C LYS A 41 16.93 5.50 -10.61
N ALA A 42 17.65 4.74 -9.81
CA ALA A 42 17.84 5.07 -8.40
C ALA A 42 18.53 6.45 -8.27
N PRO A 43 18.31 7.16 -7.15
CA PRO A 43 19.09 8.35 -6.85
C PRO A 43 20.58 8.04 -6.92
N ALA A 44 21.36 8.92 -7.54
CA ALA A 44 22.81 8.78 -7.60
C ALA A 44 23.42 8.86 -6.20
N GLU A 45 24.49 8.12 -5.93
CA GLU A 45 25.10 8.06 -4.59
C GLU A 45 25.57 9.42 -4.06
N TRP A 46 25.92 10.37 -4.94
CA TRP A 46 26.35 11.70 -4.50
C TRP A 46 25.21 12.52 -3.89
N ILE A 47 23.94 12.19 -4.17
CA ILE A 47 22.76 12.88 -3.65
C ILE A 47 22.73 12.78 -2.12
N SER A 48 23.14 11.65 -1.55
CA SER A 48 23.20 11.50 -0.09
C SER A 48 24.29 12.37 0.56
N LYS A 49 25.29 12.81 -0.20
CA LYS A 49 26.44 13.56 0.32
C LYS A 49 26.37 15.07 0.05
N LYS A 50 25.68 15.51 -1.00
CA LYS A 50 25.69 16.92 -1.45
C LYS A 50 24.34 17.62 -1.43
N CYS A 51 23.24 16.89 -1.33
CA CYS A 51 21.91 17.49 -1.28
C CYS A 51 21.45 17.71 0.16
N ALA A 52 20.49 18.63 0.34
CA ALA A 52 19.93 18.95 1.64
C ALA A 52 19.04 17.80 2.16
N HIS A 53 19.14 17.47 3.45
CA HIS A 53 18.38 16.41 4.11
C HIS A 53 17.48 16.94 5.22
N GLY A 54 16.33 16.29 5.45
CA GLY A 54 15.41 16.65 6.51
C GLY A 54 14.94 18.10 6.42
N MET A 55 15.25 18.88 7.44
CA MET A 55 14.88 20.30 7.54
C MET A 55 16.01 21.25 7.13
N GLU A 56 17.08 20.74 6.51
CA GLU A 56 18.15 21.59 5.98
C GLU A 56 17.66 22.53 4.89
N ASN A 57 18.31 23.69 4.81
CA ASN A 57 18.00 24.68 3.81
C ASN A 57 18.52 24.24 2.44
N CYS A 58 17.60 23.99 1.51
CA CYS A 58 17.93 23.53 0.17
C CYS A 58 18.19 24.67 -0.82
N ALA A 59 18.13 25.94 -0.41
CA ALA A 59 18.28 27.09 -1.31
C ALA A 59 19.64 27.14 -2.03
N GLN A 60 20.72 26.76 -1.34
CA GLN A 60 22.06 26.70 -1.92
C GLN A 60 22.31 25.41 -2.70
N ALA A 61 21.92 24.25 -2.13
CA ALA A 61 22.14 22.96 -2.75
C ALA A 61 21.26 22.71 -3.98
N GLN A 62 20.08 23.36 -4.03
CA GLN A 62 19.05 23.21 -5.06
C GLN A 62 18.67 21.75 -5.36
N CYS A 63 18.86 20.86 -4.37
CA CYS A 63 18.50 19.46 -4.47
C CYS A 63 18.22 18.88 -3.08
N CYS A 64 17.42 17.82 -3.05
CA CYS A 64 17.02 17.13 -1.83
C CYS A 64 17.60 15.72 -1.77
N GLY A 65 18.09 15.31 -0.62
CA GLY A 65 18.63 13.96 -0.40
C GLY A 65 17.55 12.89 -0.36
N GLU A 66 16.36 13.26 0.12
CA GLU A 66 15.25 12.35 0.32
C GLU A 66 14.49 11.99 -0.97
N THR A 67 14.13 10.72 -1.08
CA THR A 67 13.45 10.19 -2.28
C THR A 67 12.08 10.80 -2.44
N GLY A 68 11.76 11.28 -3.65
CA GLY A 68 10.48 11.90 -3.94
C GLY A 68 10.32 13.34 -3.44
N MET A 69 11.32 13.92 -2.78
CA MET A 69 11.30 15.32 -2.36
C MET A 69 11.79 16.24 -3.49
N GLN A 70 11.27 17.46 -3.47
CA GLN A 70 11.66 18.56 -4.34
C GLN A 70 12.02 19.76 -3.46
N CYS A 71 13.10 20.46 -3.79
CA CYS A 71 13.43 21.70 -3.11
C CYS A 71 12.47 22.79 -3.58
N TYR A 72 11.79 23.44 -2.63
CA TYR A 72 10.94 24.59 -2.88
C TYR A 72 11.50 25.80 -2.15
N LEU A 73 11.71 26.89 -2.90
CA LEU A 73 12.21 28.16 -2.36
C LEU A 73 11.04 29.03 -1.91
N ASP A 74 11.10 29.50 -0.67
CA ASP A 74 10.28 30.63 -0.21
C ASP A 74 10.78 31.94 -0.82
N ASN A 75 12.10 32.08 -0.73
CA ASN A 75 12.85 33.27 -1.09
C ASN A 75 14.26 32.83 -1.52
N GLN A 76 15.08 33.80 -1.91
CA GLN A 76 16.41 33.52 -2.45
C GLN A 76 17.41 32.93 -1.43
N TYR A 77 17.10 33.01 -0.14
CA TYR A 77 17.98 32.56 0.94
C TYR A 77 17.47 31.29 1.63
N TYR A 78 16.19 30.96 1.51
CA TYR A 78 15.56 29.85 2.23
C TYR A 78 14.69 29.00 1.32
N GLY A 79 14.93 27.70 1.36
CA GLY A 79 14.12 26.68 0.75
C GLY A 79 14.10 25.42 1.59
N GLN A 80 13.06 24.62 1.40
CA GLN A 80 12.86 23.39 2.15
C GLN A 80 12.50 22.24 1.20
N CYS A 81 13.00 21.06 1.54
CA CYS A 81 12.64 19.83 0.85
C CYS A 81 11.22 19.40 1.22
N LYS A 82 10.32 19.40 0.23
CA LYS A 82 8.93 18.96 0.42
C LYS A 82 8.50 18.02 -0.70
N ALA A 83 7.57 17.12 -0.40
CA ALA A 83 6.99 16.23 -1.40
C ALA A 83 6.00 16.98 -2.31
N SER A 84 5.30 17.96 -1.76
CA SER A 84 4.43 18.88 -2.49
C SER A 84 4.46 20.23 -1.79
N CYS A 85 4.30 21.30 -2.54
CA CYS A 85 4.18 22.65 -2.00
C CYS A 85 2.76 23.15 -2.25
N THR A 86 2.03 23.43 -1.17
CA THR A 86 0.72 24.06 -1.23
C THR A 86 0.87 25.57 -1.00
N PRO A 87 0.30 26.42 -1.88
CA PRO A 87 0.40 27.89 -1.76
C PRO A 87 -0.19 28.48 -0.47
N THR A 88 -0.95 27.69 0.29
CA THR A 88 -1.54 28.13 1.57
C THR A 88 -0.52 28.18 2.70
N GLN A 89 0.57 27.43 2.61
CA GLN A 89 1.64 27.40 3.61
C GLN A 89 2.85 28.25 3.20
N TRP A 90 2.98 28.58 1.91
CA TRP A 90 4.07 29.38 1.38
C TRP A 90 3.61 30.36 0.32
N ALA A 91 4.08 31.61 0.42
CA ALA A 91 3.76 32.67 -0.54
C ALA A 91 4.30 32.36 -1.95
N LYS A 92 5.43 31.63 -2.04
CA LYS A 92 6.04 31.20 -3.31
C LYS A 92 6.45 29.73 -3.22
N CYS A 93 5.98 28.92 -4.16
CA CYS A 93 6.32 27.51 -4.30
C CYS A 93 7.23 27.30 -5.51
N THR A 94 8.36 28.02 -5.56
CA THR A 94 9.27 27.95 -6.72
C THR A 94 10.15 26.70 -6.61
N PRO A 95 10.05 25.74 -7.54
CA PRO A 95 10.90 24.55 -7.51
C PRO A 95 12.35 24.91 -7.87
N ALA A 96 13.31 24.48 -7.07
CA ALA A 96 14.74 24.58 -7.36
C ALA A 96 15.34 23.19 -7.62
N GLY A 97 15.90 23.02 -8.82
CA GLY A 97 16.50 21.76 -9.28
C GLY A 97 15.50 20.62 -9.54
N PRO A 98 15.99 19.41 -9.86
CA PRO A 98 15.15 18.27 -10.18
C PRO A 98 14.62 17.57 -8.92
N ARG A 99 13.46 16.92 -9.05
CA ARG A 99 12.89 16.07 -8.00
C ARG A 99 13.73 14.82 -7.84
N THR A 100 14.08 14.47 -6.61
CA THR A 100 14.83 13.26 -6.32
C THR A 100 13.98 12.04 -6.67
N PRO A 101 14.48 11.11 -7.50
CA PRO A 101 13.70 9.93 -7.90
C PRO A 101 13.21 9.14 -6.68
N LYS A 102 11.96 8.67 -6.73
CA LYS A 102 11.43 7.74 -5.72
C LYS A 102 12.12 6.39 -5.86
N THR A 103 12.53 5.77 -4.75
CA THR A 103 13.01 4.39 -4.78
C THR A 103 11.82 3.43 -4.84
N ALA A 104 12.05 2.22 -5.38
CA ALA A 104 10.99 1.22 -5.52
C ALA A 104 10.37 0.80 -4.16
N SER A 105 11.15 0.89 -3.08
CA SER A 105 10.71 0.56 -1.72
C SER A 105 9.66 1.55 -1.19
N THR A 106 9.86 2.86 -1.39
CA THR A 106 8.90 3.88 -0.96
C THR A 106 7.58 3.82 -1.73
N ILE A 107 7.59 3.31 -2.98
CA ILE A 107 6.36 3.11 -3.75
C ILE A 107 5.53 1.93 -3.18
N ARG A 108 6.18 0.86 -2.68
CA ARG A 108 5.49 -0.30 -2.07
C ARG A 108 4.88 -0.01 -0.69
N SER A 109 5.40 1.00 0.02
CA SER A 109 5.01 1.34 1.39
C SER A 109 3.85 2.36 1.47
N SER A 110 3.27 2.75 0.33
CA SER A 110 2.02 3.50 0.36
C SER A 110 0.97 2.62 1.05
N LYS A 111 0.32 3.17 2.09
CA LYS A 111 -0.78 2.51 2.80
C LYS A 111 -1.72 1.95 1.74
N ARG A 112 -1.78 0.62 1.68
CA ARG A 112 -2.58 -0.09 0.69
C ARG A 112 -4.04 0.07 1.10
N VAL A 113 -4.70 1.08 0.52
CA VAL A 113 -6.14 1.31 0.64
C VAL A 113 -6.81 0.63 -0.54
N VAL A 114 -7.76 -0.25 -0.27
CA VAL A 114 -8.49 -0.95 -1.33
C VAL A 114 -9.51 -0.02 -1.97
N GLY A 115 -9.77 -0.23 -3.26
CA GLY A 115 -10.84 0.44 -3.98
C GLY A 115 -12.22 0.13 -3.36
N PRO A 116 -13.17 1.09 -3.38
CA PRO A 116 -14.52 0.89 -2.84
C PRO A 116 -15.27 -0.32 -3.43
N TRP A 117 -14.96 -0.69 -4.68
CA TRP A 117 -15.57 -1.81 -5.37
C TRP A 117 -15.23 -3.18 -4.76
N VAL A 118 -14.16 -3.28 -3.96
CA VAL A 118 -13.71 -4.55 -3.37
C VAL A 118 -14.77 -5.15 -2.44
N GLU A 119 -15.48 -4.32 -1.68
CA GLU A 119 -16.52 -4.79 -0.74
C GLU A 119 -17.73 -5.40 -1.47
N GLY A 120 -18.14 -4.78 -2.58
CA GLY A 120 -19.33 -5.22 -3.34
C GLY A 120 -19.06 -6.34 -4.33
N ARG A 121 -17.79 -6.55 -4.73
CA ARG A 121 -17.45 -7.46 -5.82
C ARG A 121 -16.60 -8.65 -5.41
N CYS A 122 -15.68 -8.46 -4.47
CA CYS A 122 -14.82 -9.57 -4.07
C CYS A 122 -15.52 -10.51 -3.12
N ALA A 123 -15.26 -11.80 -3.31
CA ALA A 123 -15.86 -12.82 -2.49
C ALA A 123 -15.33 -12.73 -1.05
N LYS A 124 -16.22 -12.95 -0.08
CA LYS A 124 -15.85 -13.08 1.33
C LYS A 124 -15.08 -14.38 1.56
N ALA A 125 -14.50 -14.52 2.75
CA ALA A 125 -13.89 -15.76 3.21
C ALA A 125 -14.81 -16.96 2.90
N TRP A 126 -14.25 -18.00 2.28
CA TRP A 126 -14.96 -19.24 1.92
C TRP A 126 -16.12 -19.11 0.92
N ALA A 127 -16.46 -17.91 0.44
CA ALA A 127 -17.50 -17.73 -0.57
C ALA A 127 -16.98 -18.04 -1.98
N ASN A 128 -17.91 -18.35 -2.91
CA ASN A 128 -17.55 -18.65 -4.28
C ASN A 128 -16.89 -17.44 -4.97
N CYS A 129 -15.69 -17.62 -5.49
CA CYS A 129 -14.89 -16.62 -6.18
C CYS A 129 -14.56 -16.98 -7.63
N ALA A 130 -15.17 -18.04 -8.20
CA ALA A 130 -14.89 -18.49 -9.56
C ALA A 130 -15.12 -17.36 -10.60
N ASP A 131 -16.19 -16.60 -10.42
CA ASP A 131 -16.54 -15.46 -11.28
C ASP A 131 -15.75 -14.19 -10.95
N SER A 132 -15.66 -13.84 -9.66
CA SER A 132 -15.05 -12.59 -9.22
C SER A 132 -13.52 -12.62 -9.27
N ARG A 133 -12.93 -13.82 -9.17
CA ARG A 133 -11.49 -14.10 -9.10
C ARG A 133 -10.75 -13.22 -8.09
N CYS A 134 -11.44 -12.77 -7.06
CA CYS A 134 -10.87 -11.93 -6.02
C CYS A 134 -11.50 -12.16 -4.66
N CYS A 135 -10.68 -11.94 -3.64
CA CYS A 135 -11.03 -12.15 -2.26
C CYS A 135 -11.00 -10.83 -1.49
N ALA A 136 -12.05 -10.56 -0.71
CA ALA A 136 -12.11 -9.37 0.13
C ALA A 136 -11.23 -9.49 1.37
N GLU A 137 -10.96 -10.72 1.85
CA GLU A 137 -10.18 -10.97 3.05
C GLU A 137 -8.67 -10.84 2.80
N VAL A 138 -7.96 -10.20 3.74
CA VAL A 138 -6.50 -10.07 3.70
C VAL A 138 -5.83 -11.43 3.63
N GLY A 139 -4.85 -11.59 2.74
CA GLY A 139 -4.06 -12.82 2.62
C GLY A 139 -4.79 -14.01 1.99
N ALA A 140 -6.06 -13.88 1.62
CA ALA A 140 -6.78 -14.91 0.89
C ALA A 140 -6.42 -14.88 -0.60
N VAL A 141 -6.40 -16.07 -1.21
CA VAL A 141 -6.26 -16.30 -2.64
C VAL A 141 -7.51 -17.08 -3.08
N CYS A 142 -8.00 -16.78 -4.29
CA CYS A 142 -9.10 -17.54 -4.87
C CYS A 142 -8.55 -18.85 -5.42
N TYR A 143 -8.83 -19.96 -4.77
CA TYR A 143 -8.38 -21.28 -5.19
C TYR A 143 -9.53 -22.06 -5.85
N SER A 144 -9.28 -22.66 -7.00
CA SER A 144 -10.26 -23.52 -7.67
C SER A 144 -10.44 -24.84 -6.92
N LYS A 145 -11.70 -25.28 -6.83
CA LYS A 145 -12.04 -26.65 -6.49
C LYS A 145 -12.20 -27.46 -7.78
N ASP A 146 -13.00 -26.91 -8.69
CA ASP A 146 -13.33 -27.43 -10.02
C ASP A 146 -13.64 -26.25 -10.98
N SER A 147 -14.21 -26.54 -12.15
CA SER A 147 -14.52 -25.53 -13.18
C SER A 147 -15.62 -24.54 -12.80
N GLU A 148 -16.48 -24.85 -11.83
CA GLU A 148 -17.65 -24.04 -11.46
C GLU A 148 -17.53 -23.41 -10.06
N TYR A 149 -16.67 -23.96 -9.21
CA TYR A 149 -16.50 -23.52 -7.83
C TYR A 149 -15.04 -23.21 -7.48
N ALA A 150 -14.84 -22.04 -6.90
CA ALA A 150 -13.58 -21.64 -6.30
C ALA A 150 -13.88 -20.93 -4.98
N ALA A 151 -13.00 -21.01 -3.98
CA ALA A 151 -13.22 -20.31 -2.72
C ALA A 151 -12.02 -19.49 -2.27
N CYS A 152 -12.31 -18.41 -1.57
CA CYS A 152 -11.31 -17.56 -0.95
C CYS A 152 -10.73 -18.20 0.30
N ARG A 153 -9.46 -18.61 0.23
CA ARG A 153 -8.74 -19.28 1.33
C ARG A 153 -7.30 -18.78 1.40
N THR A 154 -6.70 -18.82 2.59
CA THR A 154 -5.29 -18.43 2.79
C THR A 154 -4.31 -19.52 2.37
N ALA A 155 -4.77 -20.77 2.31
CA ALA A 155 -4.04 -21.94 1.86
C ALA A 155 -5.01 -22.96 1.24
N CYS A 156 -4.51 -23.74 0.28
CA CYS A 156 -5.23 -24.82 -0.36
C CYS A 156 -4.40 -26.11 -0.30
N ASN A 157 -5.07 -27.24 -0.08
CA ASN A 157 -4.46 -28.56 -0.03
C ASN A 157 -5.20 -29.48 -1.01
N SER A 158 -4.53 -29.82 -2.12
CA SER A 158 -5.11 -30.64 -3.19
C SER A 158 -5.30 -32.11 -2.79
N SER A 159 -4.60 -32.58 -1.75
CA SER A 159 -4.70 -33.96 -1.27
C SER A 159 -5.79 -34.13 -0.20
N ALA A 160 -6.36 -33.03 0.29
CA ALA A 160 -7.42 -33.08 1.28
C ALA A 160 -8.78 -33.27 0.60
N LEU A 161 -9.56 -34.24 1.08
CA LEU A 161 -10.95 -34.39 0.70
C LEU A 161 -11.78 -33.32 1.39
N ASP A 162 -12.65 -32.68 0.62
CA ASP A 162 -13.64 -31.76 1.16
C ASP A 162 -14.64 -32.52 2.03
N PRO A 163 -14.87 -32.11 3.29
CA PRO A 163 -15.81 -32.80 4.18
C PRO A 163 -17.27 -32.76 3.70
N GLU A 164 -17.64 -31.83 2.80
CA GLU A 164 -19.03 -31.66 2.36
C GLU A 164 -19.41 -32.63 1.22
N ASP A 165 -18.48 -32.88 0.29
CA ASP A 165 -18.75 -33.64 -0.94
C ASP A 165 -17.66 -34.68 -1.29
N ASN A 166 -16.68 -34.88 -0.41
CA ASN A 166 -15.66 -35.93 -0.48
C ASN A 166 -14.85 -35.92 -1.79
N LYS A 167 -14.66 -34.73 -2.38
CA LYS A 167 -13.83 -34.46 -3.57
C LYS A 167 -12.57 -33.70 -3.19
N THR A 168 -11.53 -33.84 -3.98
CA THR A 168 -10.27 -33.07 -3.83
C THR A 168 -10.35 -31.73 -4.54
N TRP A 169 -9.59 -30.76 -4.06
CA TRP A 169 -9.45 -29.45 -4.68
C TRP A 169 -8.34 -29.44 -5.73
N GLU A 170 -8.56 -28.79 -6.87
CA GLU A 170 -7.50 -28.56 -7.86
C GLU A 170 -6.44 -27.55 -7.36
N CYS A 171 -6.84 -26.61 -6.51
CA CYS A 171 -5.98 -25.59 -5.89
C CYS A 171 -5.26 -24.67 -6.90
N GLU A 172 -5.84 -24.43 -8.07
CA GLU A 172 -5.32 -23.41 -9.00
C GLU A 172 -5.64 -22.00 -8.46
N ALA A 173 -4.64 -21.12 -8.42
CA ALA A 173 -4.82 -19.74 -7.97
C ALA A 173 -5.40 -18.89 -9.11
N LEU A 174 -6.70 -18.62 -9.06
CA LEU A 174 -7.42 -17.87 -10.09
C LEU A 174 -7.23 -16.35 -10.01
N GLY A 175 -6.71 -15.85 -8.88
CA GLY A 175 -6.57 -14.42 -8.61
C GLY A 175 -5.37 -14.08 -7.73
N PRO A 176 -5.02 -12.78 -7.63
CA PRO A 176 -3.90 -12.33 -6.82
C PRO A 176 -4.16 -12.56 -5.33
N ARG A 177 -3.07 -12.66 -4.55
CA ARG A 177 -3.17 -12.67 -3.08
C ARG A 177 -3.74 -11.35 -2.60
N SER A 178 -4.91 -11.42 -1.98
CA SER A 178 -5.60 -10.25 -1.49
C SER A 178 -4.83 -9.58 -0.37
N TRP A 179 -4.91 -8.26 -0.34
CA TRP A 179 -4.47 -7.43 0.78
C TRP A 179 -5.65 -6.69 1.40
N GLY A 180 -6.85 -7.23 1.21
CA GLY A 180 -8.15 -6.56 1.26
C GLY A 180 -8.60 -5.93 2.58
N LEU A 181 -9.89 -6.04 2.86
CA LEU A 181 -10.49 -5.40 4.03
C LEU A 181 -10.04 -6.11 5.29
N ALA A 182 -9.49 -5.36 6.24
CA ALA A 182 -9.25 -5.84 7.59
C ALA A 182 -10.61 -6.09 8.26
N THR A 183 -11.11 -7.32 8.15
CA THR A 183 -12.33 -7.74 8.84
C THR A 183 -12.06 -7.89 10.33
N LYS A 184 -13.05 -7.61 11.17
CA LYS A 184 -12.91 -7.69 12.64
C LYS A 184 -12.38 -9.06 13.06
N GLY A 185 -11.15 -9.10 13.58
CA GLY A 185 -10.47 -10.32 14.04
C GLY A 185 -9.38 -10.87 13.11
N TYR A 186 -9.22 -10.35 11.88
CA TYR A 186 -8.14 -10.76 10.97
C TYR A 186 -7.71 -9.63 10.00
N PRO A 187 -6.39 -9.34 9.84
CA PRO A 187 -5.28 -9.97 10.54
C PRO A 187 -5.31 -9.65 12.04
N SER A 188 -4.95 -10.62 12.87
CA SER A 188 -4.82 -10.41 14.31
C SER A 188 -3.68 -9.43 14.57
N LEU A 189 -4.02 -8.17 14.86
CA LEU A 189 -3.06 -7.18 15.32
C LEU A 189 -2.94 -7.29 16.84
N TYR A 190 -1.76 -7.69 17.31
CA TYR A 190 -1.44 -7.62 18.73
C TYR A 190 -0.91 -6.23 19.06
N CYS A 191 -1.59 -5.53 19.96
CA CYS A 191 -1.14 -4.25 20.47
C CYS A 191 -0.43 -4.50 21.79
N VAL A 192 0.88 -4.30 21.80
CA VAL A 192 1.67 -4.36 23.04
C VAL A 192 1.93 -2.92 23.49
N SER A 193 1.46 -2.58 24.69
CA SER A 193 1.84 -1.34 25.34
C SER A 193 2.92 -1.66 26.37
N LEU A 194 4.14 -1.21 26.09
CA LEU A 194 5.22 -1.21 27.08
C LEU A 194 5.05 0.02 27.96
N TYR A 195 5.07 -0.16 29.27
CA TYR A 195 4.94 0.94 30.22
C TYR A 195 5.77 0.67 31.47
N MET A 196 6.19 1.73 32.14
CA MET A 196 6.88 1.67 33.42
C MET A 196 5.87 1.72 34.58
N PRO A 197 5.72 0.64 35.36
CA PRO A 197 4.69 0.56 36.39
C PRO A 197 4.89 1.53 37.55
N GLU A 198 6.13 1.92 37.84
CA GLU A 198 6.49 2.81 38.96
C GLU A 198 6.50 4.30 38.60
N HIS A 199 6.21 4.65 37.34
CA HIS A 199 6.16 6.03 36.86
C HIS A 199 4.73 6.49 36.54
N TYR A 200 4.61 7.71 36.03
CA TYR A 200 3.35 8.35 35.62
C TYR A 200 2.50 7.46 34.69
N GLU A 201 3.15 6.57 33.92
CA GLU A 201 2.52 5.64 32.99
C GLU A 201 1.63 4.58 33.66
N GLY A 202 1.93 4.17 34.90
CA GLY A 202 1.13 3.17 35.63
C GLY A 202 -0.30 3.65 35.91
N PRO A 203 -0.50 4.79 36.60
CA PRO A 203 -1.81 5.41 36.79
C PRO A 203 -2.53 5.76 35.47
N LEU A 204 -1.78 6.18 34.44
CA LEU A 204 -2.30 6.47 33.11
C LEU A 204 -2.89 5.21 32.45
N LEU A 205 -2.14 4.10 32.43
CA LEU A 205 -2.63 2.85 31.84
C LEU A 205 -3.85 2.31 32.62
N ARG A 206 -3.87 2.42 33.94
CA ARG A 206 -5.05 2.06 34.75
C ARG A 206 -6.28 2.89 34.39
N SER A 207 -6.10 4.18 34.10
CA SER A 207 -7.19 5.07 33.66
C SER A 207 -7.71 4.69 32.26
N VAL A 208 -6.79 4.39 31.34
CA VAL A 208 -7.09 3.94 29.97
C VAL A 208 -7.86 2.61 29.98
N LEU A 209 -7.41 1.63 30.77
CA LEU A 209 -8.09 0.33 30.94
C LEU A 209 -9.48 0.49 31.59
N LYS A 210 -9.62 1.33 32.62
CA LYS A 210 -10.93 1.60 33.25
C LYS A 210 -11.95 2.19 32.29
N ARG A 211 -11.50 3.00 31.33
CA ARG A 211 -12.36 3.65 30.33
C ARG A 211 -12.62 2.76 29.12
N ASN A 212 -12.02 1.58 29.08
CA ASN A 212 -12.01 0.72 27.90
C ASN A 212 -11.67 1.55 26.66
N ALA A 213 -10.60 2.34 26.78
CA ALA A 213 -10.08 3.22 25.74
C ALA A 213 -8.79 2.60 25.23
N GLY A 214 -8.58 2.59 23.92
CA GLY A 214 -7.40 2.03 23.30
C GLY A 214 -7.07 2.77 22.02
N ILE A 215 -5.85 2.61 21.52
CA ILE A 215 -5.36 3.27 20.30
C ILE A 215 -6.18 2.91 19.04
N PHE A 216 -7.02 1.87 19.11
CA PHE A 216 -7.93 1.43 18.05
C PHE A 216 -9.42 1.50 18.43
N GLN A 217 -9.76 2.07 19.59
CA GLN A 217 -11.14 2.41 19.93
C GLN A 217 -11.35 3.89 19.63
N CYS A 218 -11.84 4.17 18.43
CA CYS A 218 -12.56 5.41 18.13
C CYS A 218 -14.00 5.29 18.62
#